data_AF-A0A453EY75-F1
#
_entry.id   AF-A0A453EY75-F1
#
_cell.length_a   1.000
_cell.length_b   1.000
_cell.length_c   1.000
_cell.angle_alpha   90.00
_cell.angle_beta   90.00
_cell.angle_gamma   90.00
#
_symmetry.space_group_name_H-M   'P 1'
#
loop_
_entity.id
_entity.type
_entity.pdbx_description
1 polymer ?
#
loop_
_entity_poly.entity_id
_entity_poly.type
_entity_poly.pdbx_seq_one_letter_code
_entity_poly.pdbx_strand_id
1 'polypeptide(L)'
;VRIYSSRLDANDVSTYPRSYPIVLTEGDGSKIYVSCIAFRDPICEDIIEAYQIPVNSFADKCICFVSHSPCFQVLRDALEEIFVLCFSPAGCSKPLWDIISHVVSNVPLPTPGKDRVLFAIDNCLLSAETPPKEWLPHADISFQPLVQCLDVDKLIQLFTAVLLERRILLRSNKYTLLTLVSEAICHLIYPIRWQHVYIPIIFSSGVDYIDAPTPYMMGLHSGVDTSTVTMDGVSCNIK
;
A
#
# COMPACT_ATOMS: atom_id res chain seq x y z
N VAL A 1 11.72 -17.26 4.73
CA VAL A 1 12.19 -15.87 4.85
C VAL A 1 13.50 -15.76 4.09
N ARG A 2 13.69 -14.73 3.25
CA ARG A 2 14.98 -14.51 2.57
C ARG A 2 15.94 -13.84 3.54
N ILE A 3 17.18 -14.31 3.57
CA ILE A 3 18.25 -13.81 4.42
C ILE A 3 19.29 -13.15 3.52
N TYR A 4 19.80 -11.99 3.95
CA TYR A 4 20.74 -11.18 3.20
C TYR A 4 22.01 -10.91 4.00
N SER A 5 23.13 -10.71 3.30
CA SER A 5 24.44 -10.41 3.91
C SER A 5 24.70 -8.91 4.12
N SER A 6 23.85 -8.03 3.60
CA SER A 6 24.00 -6.57 3.71
C SER A 6 22.66 -5.86 3.86
N ARG A 7 22.67 -4.72 4.57
CA ARG A 7 21.51 -3.85 4.77
C ARG A 7 21.05 -3.17 3.47
N LEU A 8 21.99 -2.52 2.79
CA LEU A 8 21.77 -1.76 1.57
C LEU A 8 22.84 -2.18 0.59
N ASP A 9 22.45 -2.24 -0.68
CA ASP A 9 23.37 -2.29 -1.80
C ASP A 9 23.14 -1.03 -2.62
N ALA A 10 24.17 -0.17 -2.70
CA ALA A 10 24.08 1.10 -3.41
C ALA A 10 23.79 0.92 -4.91
N ASN A 11 24.06 -0.27 -5.45
CA ASN A 11 23.78 -0.61 -6.85
C ASN A 11 22.39 -1.26 -7.04
N ASP A 12 21.69 -1.60 -5.95
CA ASP A 12 20.36 -2.20 -5.99
C ASP A 12 19.35 -1.35 -5.21
N VAL A 13 18.61 -0.52 -5.95
CA VAL A 13 17.55 0.35 -5.43
C VAL A 13 16.46 -0.44 -4.70
N SER A 14 16.27 -1.73 -5.00
CA SER A 14 15.26 -2.55 -4.33
C SER A 14 15.56 -2.81 -2.84
N THR A 15 16.81 -2.56 -2.43
CA THR A 15 17.26 -2.68 -1.03
C THR A 15 16.89 -1.47 -0.17
N TYR A 16 16.54 -0.33 -0.79
CA TYR A 16 16.15 0.89 -0.08
C TYR A 16 14.76 0.73 0.55
N PRO A 17 14.45 1.48 1.63
CA PRO A 17 13.11 1.55 2.18
C PRO A 17 12.09 1.95 1.12
N ARG A 18 10.94 1.26 1.08
CA ARG A 18 9.89 1.46 0.09
C ARG A 18 8.55 1.65 0.78
N SER A 19 7.96 2.82 0.56
CA SER A 19 6.60 3.13 0.98
C SER A 19 5.59 2.69 -0.07
N TYR A 20 4.57 1.94 0.34
CA TYR A 20 3.46 1.58 -0.54
C TYR A 20 2.17 1.37 0.25
N PRO A 21 1.02 1.81 -0.29
CA PRO A 21 -0.26 1.51 0.31
C PRO A 21 -0.78 0.14 -0.13
N ILE A 22 -1.51 -0.53 0.74
CA ILE A 22 -2.27 -1.75 0.48
C ILE A 22 -3.73 -1.47 0.88
N VAL A 23 -4.66 -2.14 0.23
CA VAL A 23 -6.05 -2.22 0.69
C VAL A 23 -6.40 -3.67 0.92
N LEU A 24 -6.92 -3.96 2.11
CA LEU A 24 -7.50 -5.25 2.47
C LEU A 24 -9.02 -5.11 2.41
N THR A 25 -9.71 -6.23 2.17
CA THR A 25 -11.16 -6.27 2.11
C THR A 25 -11.67 -7.22 3.19
N GLU A 26 -12.59 -6.74 4.03
CA GLU A 26 -13.25 -7.53 5.06
C GLU A 26 -14.36 -8.42 4.47
N GLY A 27 -14.87 -9.37 5.27
CA GLY A 27 -15.89 -10.32 4.81
C GLY A 27 -17.23 -9.68 4.43
N ASP A 28 -17.50 -8.46 4.88
CA ASP A 28 -18.68 -7.65 4.54
C ASP A 28 -18.44 -6.71 3.33
N GLY A 29 -17.23 -6.75 2.75
CA GLY A 29 -16.82 -5.89 1.63
C GLY A 29 -16.30 -4.50 2.05
N SER A 30 -16.21 -4.22 3.35
CA SER A 30 -15.55 -3.01 3.86
C SER A 30 -14.05 -3.03 3.54
N LYS A 31 -13.47 -1.84 3.32
CA LYS A 31 -12.05 -1.68 3.01
C LYS A 31 -11.27 -1.30 4.27
N ILE A 32 -10.11 -1.94 4.45
CA ILE A 32 -9.08 -1.55 5.40
C ILE A 32 -7.88 -1.02 4.62
N TYR A 33 -7.46 0.19 4.94
CA TYR A 33 -6.36 0.89 4.32
C TYR A 33 -5.09 0.69 5.13
N VAL A 34 -4.02 0.29 4.46
CA VAL A 34 -2.74 0.04 5.09
C VAL A 34 -1.66 0.86 4.41
N SER A 35 -0.92 1.64 5.18
CA SER A 35 0.33 2.26 4.72
C SER A 35 1.48 1.39 5.20
N CYS A 36 2.41 1.03 4.32
CA CYS A 36 3.54 0.17 4.63
C CYS A 36 4.85 0.85 4.28
N ILE A 37 5.88 0.64 5.12
CA ILE A 37 7.28 0.88 4.78
C ILE A 37 8.02 -0.43 4.95
N ALA A 38 8.41 -1.04 3.82
CA ALA A 38 9.27 -2.22 3.80
C ALA A 38 10.73 -1.80 3.68
N PHE A 39 11.59 -2.38 4.51
CA PHE A 39 13.02 -2.06 4.58
C PHE A 39 13.80 -3.26 5.08
N ARG A 40 15.13 -3.21 4.94
CA ARG A 40 16.01 -4.28 5.41
C ARG A 40 16.73 -3.88 6.70
N ASP A 41 16.76 -4.81 7.65
CA ASP A 41 17.28 -4.55 8.99
C ASP A 41 17.89 -5.82 9.62
N PRO A 42 18.86 -5.71 10.55
CA PRO A 42 19.53 -6.85 11.17
C PRO A 42 18.54 -7.80 11.83
N ILE A 43 18.86 -9.09 11.74
CA ILE A 43 18.15 -10.13 12.48
C ILE A 43 18.62 -10.09 13.94
N CYS A 44 17.69 -10.24 14.88
CA CYS A 44 18.00 -10.27 16.32
C CYS A 44 18.95 -11.44 16.64
N GLU A 45 19.91 -11.24 17.54
CA GLU A 45 20.89 -12.25 17.96
C GLU A 45 20.22 -13.55 18.43
N ASP A 46 19.13 -13.44 19.21
CA ASP A 46 18.36 -14.60 19.69
C ASP A 46 17.81 -15.46 18.54
N ILE A 47 17.38 -14.83 17.44
CA ILE A 47 16.87 -15.52 16.25
C ILE A 47 18.04 -16.13 15.46
N ILE A 48 19.16 -15.42 15.40
CA ILE A 48 20.38 -15.92 14.74
C ILE A 48 20.84 -17.21 15.42
N GLU A 49 20.90 -17.23 16.75
CA GLU A 49 21.29 -18.39 17.54
C GLU A 49 20.28 -19.55 17.40
N ALA A 50 18.98 -19.27 17.61
CA ALA A 50 17.94 -20.29 17.59
C ALA A 50 17.83 -21.03 16.25
N TYR A 51 18.09 -20.34 15.13
CA TYR A 51 17.96 -20.90 13.77
C TYR A 51 19.30 -21.14 13.07
N GLN A 52 20.44 -21.00 13.78
CA GLN A 52 21.80 -21.17 13.23
C GLN A 52 22.03 -20.34 11.95
N ILE A 53 21.52 -19.11 11.94
CA ILE A 53 21.69 -18.18 10.82
C ILE A 53 23.11 -17.56 10.90
N PRO A 54 23.77 -17.19 9.78
CA PRO A 54 25.04 -16.49 9.85
C PRO A 54 24.95 -15.17 10.63
N VAL A 55 25.99 -14.82 11.38
CA VAL A 55 26.10 -13.50 12.04
C VAL A 55 26.08 -12.37 11.02
N ASN A 56 25.65 -11.18 11.44
CA ASN A 56 25.48 -10.00 10.57
C ASN A 56 24.52 -10.26 9.39
N SER A 57 23.54 -11.15 9.59
CA SER A 57 22.47 -11.37 8.62
C SER A 57 21.35 -10.34 8.77
N PHE A 58 20.73 -10.04 7.64
CA PHE A 58 19.62 -9.10 7.53
C PHE A 58 18.38 -9.79 6.97
N ALA A 59 17.21 -9.29 7.34
CA ALA A 59 15.94 -9.71 6.78
C ALA A 59 15.11 -8.49 6.37
N ASP A 60 14.19 -8.69 5.42
CA ASP A 60 13.20 -7.69 5.09
C ASP A 60 12.18 -7.60 6.25
N LYS A 61 11.99 -6.39 6.76
CA LYS A 61 11.01 -6.02 7.78
C LYS A 61 10.02 -5.03 7.18
N CYS A 62 8.88 -4.86 7.84
CA CYS A 62 7.87 -3.89 7.44
C CYS A 62 7.25 -3.27 8.68
N ILE A 63 7.05 -1.95 8.66
CA ILE A 63 6.19 -1.24 9.62
C ILE A 63 4.95 -0.81 8.86
N CYS A 64 3.79 -1.00 9.49
CA CYS A 64 2.49 -0.70 8.88
C CYS A 64 1.61 0.15 9.78
N PHE A 65 0.88 1.08 9.18
CA PHE A 65 -0.30 1.70 9.76
C PHE A 65 -1.55 1.15 9.12
N VAL A 66 -2.53 0.79 9.94
CA VAL A 66 -3.80 0.18 9.54
C VAL A 66 -4.93 1.11 9.95
N SER A 67 -5.84 1.42 9.03
CA SER A 67 -6.95 2.33 9.26
C SER A 67 -8.18 1.90 8.46
N HIS A 68 -9.37 2.09 9.02
CA HIS A 68 -10.62 1.98 8.26
C HIS A 68 -10.93 3.27 7.46
N SER A 69 -10.17 4.35 7.67
CA SER A 69 -10.35 5.60 6.94
C SER A 69 -9.41 5.67 5.72
N PRO A 70 -9.89 6.09 4.54
CA PRO A 70 -9.12 6.13 3.28
C PRO A 70 -8.11 7.29 3.22
N CYS A 71 -7.36 7.55 4.29
CA CYS A 71 -6.44 8.68 4.40
C CYS A 71 -5.01 8.29 3.97
N PHE A 72 -4.84 7.83 2.73
CA PHE A 72 -3.57 7.32 2.23
C PHE A 72 -2.40 8.29 2.39
N GLN A 73 -2.61 9.58 2.13
CA GLN A 73 -1.55 10.57 2.15
C GLN A 73 -1.01 10.76 3.57
N VAL A 74 -1.90 11.10 4.51
CA VAL A 74 -1.48 11.37 5.90
C VAL A 74 -0.96 10.11 6.61
N LEU A 75 -1.51 8.93 6.30
CA LEU A 75 -1.01 7.67 6.86
C LEU A 75 0.40 7.35 6.35
N ARG A 76 0.71 7.69 5.10
CA ARG A 76 2.05 7.54 4.54
C ARG A 76 3.00 8.53 5.19
N ASP A 77 2.67 9.81 5.16
CA ASP A 77 3.54 10.87 5.68
C ASP A 77 3.83 10.65 7.18
N ALA A 78 2.82 10.28 7.96
CA ALA A 78 2.99 9.95 9.38
C ALA A 78 3.91 8.74 9.62
N LEU A 79 3.77 7.69 8.81
CA LEU A 79 4.57 6.48 8.91
C LEU A 79 6.03 6.75 8.49
N GLU A 80 6.25 7.60 7.50
CA GLU A 80 7.58 8.01 7.05
C GLU A 80 8.32 8.80 8.14
N GLU A 81 7.64 9.73 8.82
CA GLU A 81 8.20 10.45 9.96
C GLU A 81 8.56 9.49 11.12
N ILE A 82 7.66 8.57 11.48
CA ILE A 82 7.95 7.56 12.51
C ILE A 82 9.11 6.67 12.11
N PHE A 83 9.18 6.26 10.85
CA PHE A 83 10.29 5.48 10.33
C PHE A 83 11.62 6.22 10.47
N VAL A 84 11.68 7.50 10.11
CA VAL A 84 12.89 8.32 10.29
C VAL A 84 13.28 8.38 11.77
N LEU A 85 12.31 8.56 12.68
CA LEU A 85 12.57 8.57 14.12
C LEU A 85 13.11 7.25 14.67
N CYS A 86 12.65 6.10 14.15
CA CYS A 86 13.14 4.77 14.56
C CYS A 86 14.65 4.60 14.35
N PHE A 87 15.20 5.22 13.29
CA PHE A 87 16.60 5.04 12.87
C PHE A 87 17.43 6.32 13.00
N SER A 88 16.86 7.38 13.59
CA SER A 88 17.54 8.67 13.76
C SER A 88 18.67 8.55 14.78
N PRO A 89 19.93 8.89 14.43
CA PRO A 89 21.03 8.91 15.38
C PRO A 89 20.91 10.04 16.41
N ALA A 90 20.13 11.10 16.09
CA ALA A 90 19.84 12.19 17.01
C ALA A 90 18.81 11.80 18.09
N GLY A 91 18.21 10.61 17.97
CA GLY A 91 17.13 10.16 18.84
C GLY A 91 15.83 10.95 18.60
N CYS A 92 14.94 10.89 19.58
CA CYS A 92 13.65 11.55 19.56
C CYS A 92 13.46 12.39 20.83
N SER A 93 12.69 13.48 20.74
CA SER A 93 12.38 14.36 21.88
C SER A 93 11.60 13.65 23.00
N LYS A 94 10.89 12.57 22.67
CA LYS A 94 10.10 11.73 23.58
C LYS A 94 10.37 10.25 23.29
N PRO A 95 10.03 9.34 24.21
CA PRO A 95 9.98 7.91 23.90
C PRO A 95 9.15 7.65 22.65
N LEU A 96 9.67 6.86 21.71
CA LEU A 96 9.01 6.56 20.43
C LEU A 96 7.59 6.01 20.64
N TRP A 97 7.40 5.19 21.67
CA TRP A 97 6.09 4.66 22.02
C TRP A 97 5.07 5.74 22.35
N ASP A 98 5.46 6.83 23.02
CA ASP A 98 4.52 7.91 23.36
C ASP A 98 4.03 8.65 22.11
N ILE A 99 4.89 8.76 21.10
CA ILE A 99 4.54 9.34 19.79
C ILE A 99 3.57 8.42 19.06
N ILE A 100 3.89 7.12 18.98
CA ILE A 100 3.02 6.12 18.35
C ILE A 100 1.65 6.09 19.04
N SER A 101 1.64 6.04 20.38
CA SER A 101 0.40 6.03 21.17
C SER A 101 -0.41 7.31 20.97
N HIS A 102 0.24 8.48 20.87
CA HIS A 102 -0.45 9.72 20.55
C HIS A 102 -1.11 9.68 19.17
N VAL A 103 -0.39 9.26 18.13
CA VAL A 103 -0.91 9.17 16.76
C VAL A 103 -2.08 8.19 16.67
N VAL A 104 -1.98 7.02 17.30
CA VAL A 104 -3.00 5.96 17.21
C VAL A 104 -4.23 6.25 18.09
N SER A 105 -4.02 6.77 19.30
CA SER A 105 -5.10 6.86 20.30
C SER A 105 -5.66 8.26 20.51
N ASN A 106 -4.89 9.31 20.21
CA ASN A 106 -5.25 10.69 20.57
C ASN A 106 -5.50 11.60 19.36
N VAL A 107 -5.00 11.26 18.16
CA VAL A 107 -5.30 12.03 16.95
C VAL A 107 -6.70 11.66 16.46
N PRO A 108 -7.66 12.61 16.43
CA PRO A 108 -9.01 12.32 15.98
C PRO A 108 -9.04 12.16 14.45
N LEU A 109 -9.96 11.33 13.95
CA LEU A 109 -10.23 11.27 12.52
C LEU A 109 -10.90 12.56 12.03
N PRO A 110 -10.55 13.05 10.81
CA PRO A 110 -11.18 14.23 10.25
C PRO A 110 -12.69 14.01 10.07
N THR A 111 -13.48 15.00 10.48
CA THR A 111 -14.93 14.98 10.25
C THR A 111 -15.23 15.58 8.88
N PRO A 112 -16.01 14.91 8.00
CA PRO A 112 -16.36 15.42 6.68
C PRO A 112 -16.92 16.85 6.71
N GLY A 113 -16.30 17.75 5.95
CA GLY A 113 -16.71 19.16 5.81
C GLY A 113 -16.43 20.06 7.00
N LYS A 114 -15.68 19.59 8.02
CA LYS A 114 -15.22 20.41 9.15
C LYS A 114 -13.76 20.81 9.00
N ASP A 115 -13.27 21.57 9.98
CA ASP A 115 -11.87 21.99 10.07
C ASP A 115 -10.92 20.80 10.01
N ARG A 116 -9.76 21.04 9.39
CA ARG A 116 -8.67 20.07 9.33
C ARG A 116 -8.16 19.71 10.72
N VAL A 117 -7.81 18.44 10.89
CA VAL A 117 -7.12 17.95 12.08
C VAL A 117 -5.63 18.22 11.90
N LEU A 118 -5.03 18.94 12.84
CA LEU A 118 -3.59 19.19 12.89
C LEU A 118 -2.98 18.39 14.04
N PHE A 119 -1.86 17.72 13.76
CA PHE A 119 -1.10 16.98 14.77
C PHE A 119 0.37 16.96 14.39
N ALA A 120 1.25 16.77 15.38
CA ALA A 120 2.68 16.76 15.17
C ALA A 120 3.27 15.38 15.46
N ILE A 121 4.23 14.97 14.63
CA ILE A 121 5.12 13.85 14.89
C ILE A 121 6.52 14.43 15.03
N ASP A 122 7.00 14.48 16.27
CA ASP A 122 8.22 15.20 16.64
C ASP A 122 8.23 16.65 16.11
N ASN A 123 9.08 16.97 15.13
CA ASN A 123 9.18 18.30 14.53
C ASN A 123 8.39 18.48 13.22
N CYS A 124 7.64 17.46 12.77
CA CYS A 124 6.84 17.49 11.55
C CYS A 124 5.36 17.76 11.87
N LEU A 125 4.80 18.84 11.31
CA LEU A 125 3.38 19.18 11.45
C LEU A 125 2.60 18.57 10.28
N LEU A 126 1.66 17.69 10.60
CA LEU A 126 0.80 17.01 9.63
C LEU A 126 -0.64 17.51 9.72
N SER A 127 -1.37 17.36 8.62
CA SER A 127 -2.78 17.73 8.53
C SER A 127 -3.60 16.67 7.83
N ALA A 128 -4.78 16.38 8.36
CA ALA A 128 -5.79 15.54 7.72
C ALA A 128 -7.09 16.33 7.55
N GLU A 129 -7.71 16.24 6.38
CA GLU A 129 -9.02 16.83 6.11
C GLU A 129 -9.88 15.85 5.32
N THR A 130 -11.19 16.03 5.38
CA THR A 130 -12.13 15.22 4.60
C THR A 130 -13.21 16.15 4.03
N PRO A 131 -13.40 16.17 2.70
CA PRO A 131 -14.43 16.97 2.06
C PRO A 131 -15.85 16.69 2.59
N PRO A 132 -16.79 17.64 2.42
CA PRO A 132 -18.21 17.41 2.71
C PRO A 132 -18.77 16.20 1.94
N LYS A 133 -19.71 15.47 2.56
CA LYS A 133 -20.31 14.27 1.95
C LYS A 133 -21.14 14.53 0.69
N GLU A 134 -21.54 15.78 0.47
CA GLU A 134 -22.32 16.19 -0.72
C GLU A 134 -21.45 16.40 -1.97
N TRP A 135 -20.13 16.39 -1.81
CA TRP A 135 -19.21 16.51 -2.93
C TRP A 135 -18.96 15.15 -3.56
N LEU A 136 -18.17 15.12 -4.63
CA LEU A 136 -17.65 13.87 -5.17
C LEU A 136 -16.94 13.08 -4.05
N PRO A 137 -16.97 11.73 -4.08
CA PRO A 137 -16.25 10.92 -3.11
C PRO A 137 -14.79 11.36 -3.05
N HIS A 138 -14.33 11.61 -1.83
CA HIS A 138 -12.95 12.03 -1.63
C HIS A 138 -12.00 10.91 -2.02
N ALA A 139 -11.18 11.18 -3.02
CA ALA A 139 -10.06 10.34 -3.40
C ALA A 139 -8.78 10.93 -2.80
N ASP A 140 -8.31 10.41 -1.67
CA ASP A 140 -7.02 10.82 -1.06
C ASP A 140 -5.82 10.19 -1.80
N ILE A 141 -5.88 10.17 -3.14
CA ILE A 141 -4.89 9.58 -4.01
C ILE A 141 -4.71 10.42 -5.27
N SER A 142 -3.51 10.35 -5.86
CA SER A 142 -3.27 10.95 -7.16
C SER A 142 -3.77 10.04 -8.28
N PHE A 143 -4.46 10.62 -9.26
CA PHE A 143 -4.83 9.96 -10.52
C PHE A 143 -3.70 10.00 -11.54
N GLN A 144 -2.63 10.75 -11.26
CA GLN A 144 -1.48 10.88 -12.14
C GLN A 144 -0.86 9.53 -12.55
N PRO A 145 -0.64 8.55 -11.64
CA PRO A 145 -0.10 7.25 -12.03
C PRO A 145 -0.96 6.51 -13.05
N LEU A 146 -2.29 6.61 -12.95
CA LEU A 146 -3.22 5.98 -13.89
C LEU A 146 -3.02 6.50 -15.32
N VAL A 147 -2.87 7.82 -15.47
CA VAL A 147 -2.73 8.46 -16.79
C VAL A 147 -1.30 8.50 -17.33
N GLN A 148 -0.30 8.42 -16.46
CA GLN A 148 1.12 8.43 -16.86
C GLN A 148 1.67 7.04 -17.16
N CYS A 149 1.19 6.01 -16.47
CA CYS A 149 1.70 4.65 -16.64
C CYS A 149 0.92 3.82 -17.67
N LEU A 150 -0.26 4.27 -18.10
CA LEU A 150 -1.08 3.61 -19.12
C LEU A 150 -1.29 4.54 -20.31
N ASP A 151 -1.06 3.99 -21.51
CA ASP A 151 -1.42 4.67 -22.75
C ASP A 151 -2.96 4.74 -22.86
N VAL A 152 -3.50 5.71 -23.61
CA VAL A 152 -4.95 6.00 -23.67
C VAL A 152 -5.79 4.75 -24.02
N ASP A 153 -5.33 3.94 -24.98
CA ASP A 153 -6.04 2.71 -25.37
C ASP A 153 -6.13 1.70 -24.22
N LYS A 154 -5.05 1.58 -23.42
CA LYS A 154 -5.01 0.70 -22.25
C LYS A 154 -5.87 1.21 -21.12
N LEU A 155 -5.92 2.53 -20.93
CA LEU A 155 -6.83 3.15 -19.97
C LEU A 155 -8.29 2.90 -20.34
N ILE A 156 -8.68 3.10 -21.61
CA ILE A 156 -10.04 2.84 -22.09
C ILE A 156 -10.38 1.35 -21.98
N GLN A 157 -9.46 0.45 -22.33
CA GLN A 157 -9.64 -0.99 -22.19
C GLN A 157 -9.87 -1.37 -20.72
N LEU A 158 -9.05 -0.85 -19.80
CA LEU A 158 -9.18 -1.10 -18.37
C LEU A 158 -10.51 -0.56 -17.84
N PHE A 159 -10.85 0.69 -18.16
CA PHE A 159 -12.12 1.31 -17.77
C PHE A 159 -13.33 0.50 -18.24
N THR A 160 -13.31 0.07 -19.51
CA THR A 160 -14.37 -0.78 -20.08
C THR A 160 -14.43 -2.15 -19.38
N ALA A 161 -13.28 -2.75 -19.08
CA ALA A 161 -13.22 -4.02 -18.35
C ALA A 161 -13.83 -3.91 -16.94
N VAL A 162 -13.61 -2.79 -16.26
CA VAL A 162 -14.21 -2.50 -14.95
C VAL A 162 -15.73 -2.36 -15.08
N LEU A 163 -16.23 -1.60 -16.05
CA LEU A 163 -17.67 -1.43 -16.26
C LEU A 163 -18.38 -2.74 -16.67
N LEU A 164 -17.67 -3.65 -17.33
CA LEU A 164 -18.15 -4.97 -17.72
C LEU A 164 -17.91 -6.06 -16.68
N GLU A 165 -17.45 -5.68 -15.47
CA GLU A 165 -17.19 -6.61 -14.36
C GLU A 165 -16.32 -7.80 -14.78
N ARG A 166 -15.26 -7.55 -15.55
CA ARG A 166 -14.33 -8.60 -15.99
C ARG A 166 -13.38 -8.99 -14.85
N ARG A 167 -12.74 -10.16 -14.98
CA ARG A 167 -11.55 -10.52 -14.21
C ARG A 167 -10.39 -9.64 -14.65
N ILE A 168 -9.87 -8.80 -13.77
CA ILE A 168 -8.84 -7.79 -14.07
C ILE A 168 -7.61 -8.10 -13.23
N LEU A 169 -6.48 -8.34 -13.91
CA LEU A 169 -5.17 -8.50 -13.28
C LEU A 169 -4.27 -7.33 -13.67
N LEU A 170 -3.94 -6.48 -12.72
CA LEU A 170 -2.95 -5.42 -12.85
C LEU A 170 -1.56 -5.99 -12.52
N ARG A 171 -0.56 -5.65 -13.33
CA ARG A 171 0.84 -6.09 -13.11
C ARG A 171 1.78 -4.92 -13.11
N SER A 172 2.67 -4.87 -12.11
CA SER A 172 3.74 -3.86 -12.02
C SER A 172 4.90 -4.37 -11.18
N ASN A 173 6.09 -3.82 -11.37
CA ASN A 173 7.22 -4.02 -10.45
C ASN A 173 7.18 -3.08 -9.23
N LYS A 174 6.21 -2.15 -9.20
CA LYS A 174 6.02 -1.19 -8.10
C LYS A 174 4.67 -1.41 -7.44
N TYR A 175 4.67 -1.87 -6.19
CA TYR A 175 3.46 -2.10 -5.40
C TYR A 175 2.57 -0.85 -5.29
N THR A 176 3.18 0.32 -5.10
CA THR A 176 2.47 1.60 -5.05
C THR A 176 1.60 1.84 -6.28
N LEU A 177 2.09 1.50 -7.48
CA LEU A 177 1.34 1.69 -8.71
C LEU A 177 0.12 0.76 -8.78
N LEU A 178 0.24 -0.49 -8.31
CA LEU A 178 -0.88 -1.43 -8.30
C LEU A 178 -2.06 -0.86 -7.49
N THR A 179 -1.80 -0.35 -6.29
CA THR A 179 -2.85 0.23 -5.44
C THR A 179 -3.37 1.54 -5.98
N LEU A 180 -2.51 2.47 -6.39
CA LEU A 180 -2.96 3.79 -6.87
C LEU A 180 -3.76 3.69 -8.17
N VAL A 181 -3.36 2.83 -9.12
CA VAL A 181 -4.12 2.59 -10.36
C VAL A 181 -5.46 1.91 -10.05
N SER A 182 -5.48 0.91 -9.16
CA SER A 182 -6.70 0.22 -8.74
C SER A 182 -7.71 1.15 -8.08
N GLU A 183 -7.26 1.98 -7.13
CA GLU A 183 -8.13 2.95 -6.46
C GLU A 183 -8.59 4.04 -7.44
N ALA A 184 -7.69 4.58 -8.28
CA ALA A 184 -8.05 5.63 -9.23
C ALA A 184 -9.12 5.15 -10.23
N ILE A 185 -8.97 3.95 -10.81
CA ILE A 185 -9.96 3.41 -11.74
C ILE A 185 -11.32 3.13 -11.05
N CYS A 186 -11.30 2.69 -9.78
CA CYS A 186 -12.52 2.53 -8.98
C CYS A 186 -13.23 3.86 -8.71
N HIS A 187 -12.50 4.98 -8.59
CA HIS A 187 -13.11 6.30 -8.43
C HIS A 187 -13.65 6.85 -9.76
N LEU A 188 -13.04 6.51 -10.91
CA LEU A 188 -13.51 6.98 -12.22
C LEU A 188 -14.89 6.45 -12.61
N ILE A 189 -15.31 5.30 -12.07
CA ILE A 189 -16.62 4.71 -12.36
C ILE A 189 -17.75 5.28 -11.50
N TYR A 190 -17.48 6.27 -10.63
CA TYR A 190 -18.52 6.94 -9.84
C TYR A 190 -19.67 7.43 -10.75
N PRO A 191 -20.96 7.19 -10.38
CA PRO A 191 -21.46 6.74 -9.07
C PRO A 191 -21.51 5.21 -8.87
N ILE A 192 -21.07 4.42 -9.86
CA ILE A 192 -20.98 2.97 -9.75
C ILE A 192 -19.82 2.62 -8.79
N ARG A 193 -19.97 1.52 -8.07
CA ARG A 193 -18.94 0.98 -7.17
C ARG A 193 -18.61 -0.44 -7.56
N TRP A 194 -17.33 -0.77 -7.63
CA TRP A 194 -16.89 -2.16 -7.76
C TRP A 194 -17.41 -2.99 -6.57
N GLN A 195 -18.17 -4.06 -6.84
CA GLN A 195 -18.81 -4.91 -5.82
C GLN A 195 -18.12 -6.27 -5.63
N HIS A 196 -17.14 -6.59 -6.48
CA HIS A 196 -16.51 -7.90 -6.51
C HIS A 196 -15.19 -7.90 -5.73
N VAL A 197 -14.50 -9.05 -5.76
CA VAL A 197 -13.20 -9.22 -5.10
C VAL A 197 -12.25 -8.10 -5.50
N TYR A 198 -11.69 -7.43 -4.49
CA TYR A 198 -10.78 -6.31 -4.65
C TYR A 198 -9.53 -6.56 -3.80
N ILE A 199 -8.41 -6.84 -4.46
CA ILE A 199 -7.12 -7.11 -3.81
C ILE A 199 -6.01 -6.42 -4.62
N PRO A 200 -5.78 -5.11 -4.44
CA PRO A 200 -4.85 -4.35 -5.27
C PRO A 200 -3.41 -4.85 -5.18
N ILE A 201 -3.04 -5.59 -4.13
CA ILE A 201 -1.74 -6.26 -4.02
C ILE A 201 -1.95 -7.67 -3.45
N ILE A 202 -1.70 -8.68 -4.27
CA ILE A 202 -1.67 -10.09 -3.88
C ILE A 202 -0.25 -10.51 -3.52
N PHE A 203 -0.11 -11.25 -2.43
CA PHE A 203 1.15 -11.89 -2.04
C PHE A 203 1.49 -13.03 -2.98
N SER A 204 2.78 -13.31 -3.21
CA SER A 204 3.21 -14.31 -4.21
C SER A 204 2.66 -15.72 -3.97
N SER A 205 2.45 -16.12 -2.72
CA SER A 205 1.82 -17.41 -2.37
C SER A 205 0.30 -17.46 -2.60
N GLY A 206 -0.30 -16.36 -3.03
CA GLY A 206 -1.73 -16.23 -3.35
C GLY A 206 -1.98 -16.16 -4.85
N VAL A 207 -1.02 -16.55 -5.68
CA VAL A 207 -1.17 -16.51 -7.15
C VAL A 207 -2.37 -17.35 -7.63
N ASP A 208 -2.73 -18.41 -6.91
CA ASP A 208 -3.87 -19.27 -7.21
C ASP A 208 -5.23 -18.54 -7.12
N TYR A 209 -5.32 -17.41 -6.39
CA TYR A 209 -6.55 -16.61 -6.35
C TYR A 209 -6.96 -16.04 -7.72
N ILE A 210 -6.01 -15.97 -8.67
CA ILE A 210 -6.23 -15.45 -10.02
C ILE A 210 -7.11 -16.41 -10.85
N ASP A 211 -7.16 -17.70 -10.50
CA ASP A 211 -8.05 -18.68 -11.14
C ASP A 211 -9.51 -18.58 -10.66
N ALA A 212 -9.83 -17.65 -9.76
CA ALA A 212 -11.19 -17.45 -9.28
C ALA A 212 -12.18 -17.26 -10.46
N PRO A 213 -13.34 -17.95 -10.46
CA PRO A 213 -14.30 -17.89 -11.55
C PRO A 213 -15.14 -16.61 -11.53
N THR A 214 -15.17 -15.92 -10.38
CA THR A 214 -15.91 -14.67 -10.18
C THR A 214 -15.12 -13.49 -10.72
N PRO A 215 -15.79 -12.37 -11.08
CA PRO A 215 -15.10 -11.12 -11.33
C PRO A 215 -14.19 -10.73 -10.17
N TYR A 216 -13.07 -10.09 -10.49
CA TYR A 216 -12.14 -9.56 -9.51
C TYR A 216 -11.32 -8.42 -10.10
N MET A 217 -10.78 -7.59 -9.22
CA MET A 217 -9.69 -6.68 -9.52
C MET A 217 -8.54 -7.01 -8.57
N MET A 218 -7.45 -7.51 -9.15
CA MET A 218 -6.30 -8.00 -8.42
C MET A 218 -5.02 -7.36 -8.97
N GLY A 219 -4.06 -7.06 -8.11
CA GLY A 219 -2.74 -6.62 -8.53
C GLY A 219 -1.66 -7.61 -8.11
N LEU A 220 -0.72 -7.90 -9.01
CA LEU A 220 0.37 -8.83 -8.77
C LEU A 220 1.71 -8.22 -9.20
N HIS A 221 2.74 -8.45 -8.39
CA HIS A 221 4.10 -8.06 -8.77
C HIS A 221 4.52 -8.74 -10.09
N SER A 222 5.09 -7.98 -11.02
CA SER A 222 5.41 -8.48 -12.37
C SER A 222 6.45 -9.60 -12.38
N GLY A 223 7.29 -9.68 -11.35
CA GLY A 223 8.27 -10.76 -11.18
C GLY A 223 7.70 -12.10 -10.67
N VAL A 224 6.41 -12.18 -10.31
CA VAL A 224 5.78 -13.45 -9.92
C VAL A 224 5.37 -14.20 -11.19
N ASP A 225 5.71 -15.49 -11.29
CA ASP A 225 5.30 -16.31 -12.42
C ASP A 225 3.79 -16.59 -12.37
N THR A 226 3.15 -16.50 -13.53
CA THR A 226 1.71 -16.72 -13.74
C THR A 226 1.46 -17.77 -14.82
N SER A 227 2.51 -18.48 -15.27
CA SER A 227 2.42 -19.47 -16.36
C SER A 227 1.52 -20.66 -16.03
N THR A 228 1.36 -20.97 -14.74
CA THR A 228 0.55 -22.10 -14.24
C THR A 228 -0.93 -21.77 -14.08
N VAL A 229 -1.32 -20.52 -14.25
CA VAL A 229 -2.66 -20.00 -13.98
C VAL A 229 -3.32 -19.62 -15.30
N THR A 230 -4.58 -20.01 -15.47
CA THR A 230 -5.34 -19.72 -16.70
C THR A 230 -6.37 -18.63 -16.45
N MET A 231 -5.93 -17.38 -16.59
CA MET A 231 -6.85 -16.24 -16.49
C MET A 231 -7.52 -15.95 -17.84
N ASP A 232 -8.82 -16.20 -17.94
CA ASP A 232 -9.67 -15.69 -19.03
C ASP A 232 -10.26 -14.31 -18.65
N GLY A 233 -9.36 -13.31 -18.61
CA GLY A 233 -9.63 -11.96 -18.12
C GLY A 233 -8.80 -10.90 -18.83
N VAL A 234 -8.82 -9.67 -18.32
CA VAL A 234 -8.03 -8.55 -18.82
C VAL A 234 -6.77 -8.40 -17.97
N SER A 235 -5.61 -8.63 -18.58
CA SER A 235 -4.30 -8.34 -17.98
C SER A 235 -3.82 -6.96 -18.40
N CYS A 236 -3.46 -6.11 -17.43
CA CYS A 236 -2.97 -4.76 -17.66
C CYS A 236 -1.58 -4.58 -17.03
N ASN A 237 -0.56 -4.38 -17.87
CA ASN A 237 0.80 -4.09 -17.40
C ASN A 237 0.98 -2.58 -17.22
N ILE A 238 1.31 -2.16 -16.00
CA ILE A 238 1.54 -0.77 -15.59
C ILE A 238 3.06 -0.52 -15.63
N LYS A 239 3.48 0.45 -16.44
CA LYS A 239 4.89 0.82 -16.67
C LYS A 239 5.54 1.46 -15.44
#